data_AF-A0A8S1A2R0-F1
#
_entry.id   AF-A0A8S1A2R0-F1
#
_cell.length_a   1.000
_cell.length_b   1.000
_cell.length_c   1.000
_cell.angle_alpha   90.00
_cell.angle_beta   90.00
_cell.angle_gamma   90.00
#
_symmetry.space_group_name_H-M   'P 1'
#
loop_
_entity.id
_entity.type
_entity.pdbx_description
1 polymer ?
#
loop_
_entity_poly.entity_id
_entity_poly.type
_entity_poly.pdbx_seq_one_letter_code
_entity_poly.pdbx_strand_id
1 'polypeptide(L)'
;MIDRITLIWTNFIKFGNPVPQTSDLLPIQWTPVTKQSGIPYLDINTKLEMKSRPFHQRAAFWQLFYRANNHLHIAYPDEADSEDEKYKQRTYSKTEL
;
A
#
# COMPACT_ATOMS: atom_id res chain seq x y z
N MET A 1 17.69 16.50 -4.65
CA MET A 1 16.44 15.71 -4.74
C MET A 1 16.67 14.42 -5.52
N ILE A 2 17.22 14.50 -6.75
CA ILE A 2 17.57 13.33 -7.58
C ILE A 2 18.46 12.34 -6.81
N ASP A 3 19.58 12.80 -6.24
CA ASP A 3 20.53 11.95 -5.52
C ASP A 3 19.90 11.20 -4.33
N ARG A 4 18.92 11.83 -3.68
CA ARG A 4 18.20 11.25 -2.55
C ARG A 4 17.33 10.09 -3.00
N ILE A 5 16.56 10.28 -4.07
CA ILE A 5 15.68 9.25 -4.63
C ILE A 5 16.49 8.10 -5.23
N THR A 6 17.53 8.40 -6.01
CA THR A 6 18.39 7.36 -6.60
C THR A 6 19.10 6.54 -5.53
N LEU A 7 19.58 7.17 -4.45
CA LEU A 7 20.20 6.47 -3.32
C LEU A 7 19.19 5.57 -2.58
N ILE A 8 18.01 6.07 -2.25
CA ILE A 8 16.94 5.29 -1.61
C ILE A 8 16.60 4.04 -2.44
N TRP A 9 16.37 4.22 -3.74
CA TRP A 9 16.07 3.10 -4.64
C TRP A 9 17.23 2.12 -4.76
N THR A 10 18.46 2.61 -4.92
CA THR A 10 19.66 1.76 -5.04
C THR A 10 19.88 0.94 -3.77
N ASN A 11 19.69 1.55 -2.59
CA ASN A 11 19.80 0.86 -1.31
C ASN A 11 18.73 -0.22 -1.15
N PHE A 12 17.49 0.07 -1.55
CA PHE A 12 16.43 -0.92 -1.51
C PHE A 12 16.75 -2.13 -2.41
N ILE A 13 17.24 -1.91 -3.62
CA ILE A 13 17.65 -2.99 -4.53
C ILE A 13 18.80 -3.81 -3.95
N LYS A 14 19.80 -3.17 -3.34
CA LYS A 14 21.00 -3.86 -2.82
C LYS A 14 20.75 -4.59 -1.49
N PHE A 15 19.94 -4.02 -0.61
CA PHE A 15 19.88 -4.41 0.80
C PHE A 15 18.46 -4.74 1.29
N GLY A 16 17.42 -4.48 0.50
CA GLY A 16 16.02 -4.60 0.95
C GLY A 16 15.58 -3.52 1.95
N ASN A 17 16.49 -2.61 2.35
CA ASN A 17 16.21 -1.47 3.21
C ASN A 17 16.58 -0.17 2.47
N PRO A 18 15.63 0.76 2.23
CA PRO A 18 15.90 2.00 1.50
C PRO A 18 16.86 2.96 2.24
N VAL A 19 16.92 2.89 3.57
CA VAL A 19 17.86 3.67 4.40
C VAL A 19 18.57 2.71 5.36
N PRO A 20 19.63 1.99 4.94
CA PRO A 20 20.33 1.04 5.80
C PRO A 20 21.17 1.75 6.87
N GLN A 21 21.65 2.96 6.57
CA GLN A 21 22.43 3.82 7.47
C GLN A 21 22.07 5.29 7.23
N THR A 22 22.07 6.08 8.30
CA THR A 22 21.83 7.53 8.21
C THR A 22 23.04 8.27 7.66
N SER A 23 22.80 9.33 6.91
CA SER A 23 23.82 10.22 6.32
C SER A 23 23.27 11.63 6.16
N ASP A 24 24.10 12.60 5.76
CA ASP A 24 23.64 13.96 5.50
C ASP A 24 22.54 14.01 4.42
N LEU A 25 22.57 13.10 3.45
CA LEU A 25 21.55 12.98 2.41
C LEU A 25 20.26 12.32 2.93
N LEU A 26 20.39 11.37 3.85
CA LEU A 26 19.32 10.58 4.46
C LEU A 26 19.43 10.61 5.99
N PRO A 27 19.10 11.75 6.64
CA PRO A 27 19.35 11.93 8.07
C PRO A 27 18.32 11.24 8.96
N ILE A 28 17.28 10.64 8.36
CA ILE A 28 16.19 9.97 9.08
C ILE A 28 16.08 8.53 8.62
N GLN A 29 15.83 7.67 9.59
CA GLN A 29 15.60 6.26 9.34
C GLN A 29 14.18 5.98 8.85
N TRP A 30 14.08 5.27 7.74
CA TRP A 30 12.80 4.84 7.18
C TRP A 30 12.34 3.57 7.90
N THR A 31 11.34 3.70 8.78
CA THR A 31 10.79 2.56 9.52
C THR A 31 9.74 1.81 8.70
N PRO A 32 9.75 0.46 8.75
CA PRO A 32 8.78 -0.36 8.03
C PRO A 32 7.39 -0.30 8.68
N VAL A 33 6.37 -0.60 7.88
CA VAL A 33 4.99 -0.78 8.34
C VAL A 33 4.90 -2.07 9.17
N THR A 34 4.33 -2.00 10.37
CA THR A 34 4.06 -3.19 11.20
C THR A 34 2.57 -3.24 11.57
N LYS A 35 2.08 -4.40 12.00
CA LYS A 35 0.68 -4.56 12.42
C LYS A 35 0.30 -3.61 13.58
N GLN A 36 1.29 -3.22 14.39
CA GLN A 36 1.10 -2.40 15.58
C GLN A 36 1.34 -0.90 15.34
N SER A 37 2.13 -0.51 14.33
CA SER A 37 2.59 0.88 14.15
C SER A 37 1.68 1.74 13.26
N GLY A 38 0.54 1.20 12.79
CA GLY A 38 -0.30 1.87 11.79
C GLY A 38 0.36 1.82 10.40
N ILE A 39 0.13 2.86 9.58
CA ILE A 39 0.73 2.98 8.23
C ILE A 39 1.69 4.18 8.25
N PRO A 40 2.94 4.00 8.74
CA PRO A 40 3.98 5.02 8.62
C PRO A 40 4.46 5.15 7.17
N TYR A 41 4.91 6.34 6.80
CA TYR A 41 5.55 6.60 5.52
C TYR A 41 6.62 7.68 5.65
N LEU A 42 7.63 7.63 4.79
CA LEU A 42 8.61 8.69 4.66
C LEU A 42 8.06 9.75 3.70
N ASP A 43 7.88 10.97 4.17
CA ASP A 43 7.56 12.12 3.33
C ASP A 43 8.85 12.62 2.65
N ILE A 44 8.95 12.37 1.35
CA ILE A 44 10.13 12.73 0.56
C ILE A 44 9.92 14.12 -0.03
N ASN A 45 10.26 15.13 0.77
CA ASN A 45 10.23 16.54 0.39
C ASN A 45 11.61 17.18 0.61
N THR A 46 11.69 18.52 0.58
CA THR A 46 12.89 19.30 0.93
C THR A 46 13.47 18.81 2.26
N LYS A 47 12.62 18.69 3.27
CA LYS A 47 12.90 18.02 4.54
C LYS A 47 12.31 16.61 4.54
N LEU A 48 13.13 15.63 4.91
CA LEU A 48 12.66 14.26 5.16
C LEU A 48 11.97 14.21 6.51
N GLU A 49 10.81 13.56 6.56
CA GLU A 49 10.05 13.38 7.80
C GLU A 49 9.30 12.05 7.78
N MET A 50 9.33 11.32 8.89
CA MET A 50 8.44 10.17 9.08
C MET A 50 7.06 10.67 9.51
N LYS A 51 6.04 10.32 8.72
CA LYS A 51 4.64 10.64 8.98
C LYS A 51 3.82 9.35 9.07
N SER A 52 2.56 9.47 9.47
CA SER A 52 1.64 8.32 9.50
C SER A 52 0.29 8.66 8.87
N ARG A 53 -0.49 7.62 8.55
CA ARG A 53 -1.86 7.73 8.05
C ARG A 53 -1.95 8.57 6.76
N PRO A 54 -1.30 8.13 5.66
CA PRO A 54 -1.35 8.87 4.41
C PRO A 54 -2.80 9.02 3.94
N PHE A 55 -3.19 10.25 3.58
CA PHE A 55 -4.53 10.58 3.06
C PHE A 55 -5.69 9.98 3.88
N HIS A 56 -5.61 10.02 5.20
CA HIS A 56 -6.50 9.28 6.11
C HIS A 56 -7.99 9.40 5.77
N GLN A 57 -8.49 10.60 5.48
CA GLN A 57 -9.90 10.83 5.13
C GLN A 57 -10.31 10.11 3.84
N ARG A 58 -9.46 10.16 2.81
CA ARG A 58 -9.71 9.50 1.52
C ARG A 58 -9.65 7.98 1.67
N ALA A 59 -8.68 7.48 2.42
CA ALA A 59 -8.57 6.06 2.74
C ALA A 59 -9.81 5.56 3.51
N ALA A 60 -10.28 6.33 4.51
CA ALA A 60 -11.49 6.01 5.25
C ALA A 60 -12.73 6.01 4.36
N PHE A 61 -12.89 7.02 3.49
CA PHE A 61 -13.98 7.08 2.52
C PHE A 61 -14.02 5.82 1.64
N TRP A 62 -12.90 5.45 1.00
CA TRP A 62 -12.86 4.28 0.13
C TRP A 62 -13.09 2.97 0.88
N GLN A 63 -12.62 2.86 2.13
CA GLN A 63 -12.94 1.70 2.97
C GLN A 63 -14.44 1.61 3.28
N LEU A 64 -15.09 2.71 3.66
CA LEU A 64 -16.54 2.72 3.89
C LEU A 64 -17.32 2.43 2.62
N PHE A 65 -16.96 3.10 1.52
CA PHE A 65 -17.59 2.91 0.22
C PHE A 65 -17.48 1.46 -0.23
N TYR A 66 -16.29 0.86 -0.16
CA TYR A 66 -16.10 -0.54 -0.48
C TYR A 66 -16.95 -1.44 0.44
N ARG A 67 -16.93 -1.25 1.76
CA ARG A 67 -17.76 -2.05 2.68
C ARG A 67 -19.25 -1.97 2.37
N ALA A 68 -19.75 -0.78 2.03
CA ALA A 68 -21.15 -0.57 1.66
C ALA A 68 -21.52 -1.20 0.31
N ASN A 69 -20.62 -1.15 -0.67
CA ASN A 69 -20.93 -1.47 -2.07
C ASN A 69 -20.25 -2.74 -2.60
N ASN A 70 -19.47 -3.46 -1.81
CA ASN A 70 -18.79 -4.69 -2.24
C ASN A 70 -19.81 -5.73 -2.76
N HIS A 71 -21.04 -5.73 -2.25
CA HIS A 71 -22.11 -6.57 -2.79
C HIS A 71 -22.53 -6.22 -4.23
N LEU A 72 -22.13 -5.09 -4.78
CA LEU A 72 -22.33 -4.72 -6.19
C LEU A 72 -21.10 -5.01 -7.05
N HIS A 73 -19.99 -5.45 -6.45
CA HIS A 73 -18.80 -5.85 -7.20
C HIS A 73 -19.16 -7.04 -8.10
N ILE A 74 -19.11 -6.81 -9.40
CA ILE A 74 -19.23 -7.85 -10.42
C ILE A 74 -17.85 -8.49 -10.51
N ALA A 75 -17.74 -9.76 -10.14
CA ALA A 75 -16.49 -10.50 -10.30
C ALA A 75 -16.14 -10.53 -11.80
N TYR A 76 -14.95 -10.04 -12.14
CA TYR A 76 -14.43 -10.21 -13.50
C TYR A 76 -13.95 -11.67 -13.67
N PRO A 77 -14.01 -12.23 -14.89
CA PRO A 77 -13.68 -13.64 -15.12
C PRO A 77 -12.32 -14.06 -14.56
N ASP A 78 -11.33 -13.17 -14.60
CA ASP A 78 -9.96 -13.42 -14.11
C ASP A 78 -9.88 -13.51 -12.56
N GLU A 79 -10.93 -13.10 -11.83
CA GLU A 79 -11.03 -13.21 -10.37
C GLU A 79 -11.64 -14.54 -9.90
N ALA A 80 -12.17 -15.35 -10.82
CA ALA A 80 -12.73 -16.67 -10.51
C ALA A 80 -11.64 -17.68 -10.06
N ASP A 81 -10.40 -17.43 -10.49
CA ASP A 81 -9.21 -18.18 -10.06
C ASP A 81 -8.66 -17.71 -8.71
N SER A 82 -9.25 -16.67 -8.10
CA SER A 82 -8.84 -16.26 -6.75
C SER A 82 -9.20 -17.32 -5.71
N GLU A 83 -8.32 -17.52 -4.72
CA GLU A 83 -8.55 -18.46 -3.62
C GLU A 83 -9.68 -18.02 -2.67
N ASP A 84 -10.19 -16.80 -2.84
CA ASP A 84 -11.19 -16.21 -1.97
C ASP A 84 -12.60 -16.70 -2.37
N GLU A 85 -13.15 -17.62 -1.58
CA GLU A 85 -14.39 -18.39 -1.82
C GLU A 85 -15.60 -17.54 -2.20
N LYS A 86 -15.62 -16.28 -1.75
CA LYS A 86 -16.68 -15.31 -2.02
C LYS A 86 -16.86 -15.02 -3.52
N TYR A 87 -15.77 -15.02 -4.28
CA TYR A 87 -15.82 -14.71 -5.73
C TYR A 87 -16.29 -15.91 -6.54
N LYS A 88 -15.97 -17.13 -6.11
CA LYS A 88 -16.43 -18.37 -6.76
C LYS A 88 -17.96 -18.45 -6.74
N GLN A 89 -18.59 -18.28 -5.58
CA GLN A 89 -20.05 -18.46 -5.43
C GLN A 89 -20.90 -17.49 -6.27
N ARG A 90 -20.43 -16.27 -6.52
CA ARG A 90 -21.17 -15.26 -7.32
C ARG A 90 -21.12 -15.49 -8.83
N THR A 91 -20.04 -16.05 -9.34
CA THR A 91 -19.90 -16.34 -10.78
C THR A 91 -20.87 -17.45 -11.19
N TYR A 92 -20.98 -18.51 -10.38
CA TYR A 92 -21.87 -19.64 -10.67
C TYR A 92 -23.37 -19.25 -10.70
N SER A 93 -23.83 -18.37 -9.81
CA SER A 93 -25.24 -17.92 -9.82
C SER A 93 -25.62 -17.02 -11.00
N LYS A 94 -24.66 -16.46 -11.75
CA LYS A 94 -24.95 -15.60 -12.91
C LYS A 94 -25.01 -16.40 -14.23
N THR A 95 -24.43 -17.60 -14.26
CA THR A 95 -24.45 -18.51 -15.42
C THR A 95 -25.69 -19.40 -15.50
N GLU A 96 -26.59 -19.35 -14.51
CA GLU A 96 -27.82 -20.16 -14.46
C GLU A 96 -29.10 -19.40 -14.86
N LEU A 97 -28.96 -18.25 -15.55
CA LEU A 97 -30.05 -17.48 -16.18
C LEU A 97 -29.80 -17.36 -17.68
#